data_AF-E2A4R7-F1
#
_entry.id   AF-E2A4R7-F1
#
_cell.length_a   1.000
_cell.length_b   1.000
_cell.length_c   1.000
_cell.angle_alpha   90.00
_cell.angle_beta   90.00
_cell.angle_gamma   90.00
#
_symmetry.space_group_name_H-M   'P 1'
#
loop_
_entity.id
_entity.type
_entity.pdbx_description
1 polymer ?
#
loop_
_entity_poly.entity_id
_entity_poly.type
_entity_poly.pdbx_seq_one_letter_code
_entity_poly.pdbx_strand_id
1 'polypeptide(L)'
;MIKMLDPTRLQQSCYKVQNDQLKRDIIQMISEKQDILKSNIHYDILALGEEELKKFQTEIEALTQSKLRNEFAEICCMLEAEKRFAIRCNADEIHGRYEEYFKSTQQELEEQLQIESADVNAKHKKELQKIAVKTRIDTTHDVLKKLRPQIYYIIKSLYDDLELSYHAQREKIIADFNKIMRYSNICFASFKKFSCIIIKCKLLNLTFLYTQRKQQHKLDMRIKDIEKKKMQELHIQHYELKIQNVMNIIYVLCMERLRSSFQMHAVHKHCEEKVKSLYELIAKQDDTIKTMKKRITKYHDKNIMLQEKIIAITKEYQKFINFAFDAMPEHADFLLPLDLFSINKKDSKREKR
;
A
#
# COMPACT_ATOMS: atom_id res chain seq x y z
N MET A 1 100.24 27.39 -122.32
CA MET A 1 99.37 26.37 -122.93
C MET A 1 99.22 25.25 -121.90
N ILE A 2 97.97 24.90 -121.54
CA ILE A 2 97.52 23.70 -120.79
C ILE A 2 97.58 23.70 -119.23
N LYS A 3 96.44 23.21 -118.70
CA LYS A 3 95.87 23.02 -117.34
C LYS A 3 96.70 22.19 -116.34
N MET A 4 96.36 22.26 -115.04
CA MET A 4 95.85 21.11 -114.24
C MET A 4 95.25 21.51 -112.86
N LEU A 5 94.20 20.77 -112.46
CA LEU A 5 93.38 20.77 -111.22
C LEU A 5 94.12 20.11 -110.02
N ASP A 6 94.05 20.65 -108.77
CA ASP A 6 93.21 20.25 -107.59
C ASP A 6 93.81 19.05 -106.77
N PRO A 7 93.45 18.67 -105.51
CA PRO A 7 92.66 19.26 -104.40
C PRO A 7 93.26 19.06 -102.96
N THR A 8 93.03 19.98 -102.01
CA THR A 8 92.87 19.61 -100.57
C THR A 8 92.20 20.72 -99.74
N ARG A 9 90.87 20.73 -99.73
CA ARG A 9 90.03 21.41 -98.73
C ARG A 9 88.88 20.47 -98.41
N LEU A 10 88.96 19.71 -97.31
CA LEU A 10 87.80 19.00 -96.71
C LEU A 10 88.21 18.27 -95.41
N GLN A 11 88.78 18.96 -94.41
CA GLN A 11 88.98 18.32 -93.11
C GLN A 11 89.14 19.27 -91.93
N GLN A 12 88.28 20.29 -91.79
CA GLN A 12 88.36 21.18 -90.63
C GLN A 12 87.03 21.78 -90.13
N SER A 13 85.86 21.24 -90.53
CA SER A 13 84.56 21.72 -90.02
C SER A 13 83.78 20.72 -89.15
N CYS A 14 84.27 19.50 -88.93
CA CYS A 14 83.49 18.46 -88.24
C CYS A 14 83.71 18.37 -86.71
N TYR A 15 84.79 18.95 -86.16
CA TYR A 15 85.16 18.74 -84.75
C TYR A 15 84.63 19.77 -83.74
N LYS A 16 83.96 20.85 -84.19
CA LYS A 16 83.41 21.88 -83.28
C LYS A 16 81.90 21.74 -83.02
N VAL A 17 81.16 21.05 -83.89
CA VAL A 17 79.69 20.91 -83.78
C VAL A 17 79.27 19.71 -82.91
N GLN A 18 80.07 18.64 -82.83
CA GLN A 18 79.77 17.47 -81.99
C GLN A 18 80.01 17.72 -80.49
N ASN A 19 80.94 18.61 -80.11
CA ASN A 19 81.27 18.87 -78.71
C ASN A 19 80.26 19.79 -78.01
N ASP A 20 79.62 20.70 -78.77
CA ASP A 20 78.57 21.59 -78.25
C ASP A 20 77.20 20.91 -78.18
N GLN A 21 76.93 19.92 -79.05
CA GLN A 21 75.71 19.10 -78.97
C GLN A 21 75.76 18.11 -77.80
N LEU A 22 76.89 17.42 -77.61
CA LEU A 22 77.09 16.51 -76.47
C LEU A 22 77.02 17.25 -75.12
N LYS A 23 77.55 18.48 -75.03
CA LYS A 23 77.41 19.32 -73.84
C LYS A 23 75.96 19.75 -73.58
N ARG A 24 75.20 20.10 -74.62
CA ARG A 24 73.77 20.43 -74.47
C ARG A 24 72.94 19.22 -74.04
N ASP A 25 73.18 18.05 -74.61
CA ASP A 25 72.47 16.82 -74.26
C ASP A 25 72.80 16.37 -72.82
N ILE A 26 74.05 16.55 -72.36
CA ILE A 26 74.44 16.29 -70.97
C ILE A 26 73.79 17.30 -70.01
N ILE A 27 73.75 18.60 -70.36
CA ILE A 27 73.10 19.63 -69.53
C ILE A 27 71.58 19.41 -69.45
N GLN A 28 70.93 19.03 -70.55
CA GLN A 28 69.52 18.65 -70.62
C GLN A 28 69.24 17.43 -69.73
N MET A 29 70.05 16.38 -69.84
CA MET A 29 69.90 15.14 -69.05
C MET A 29 70.16 15.37 -67.55
N ILE A 30 71.07 16.29 -67.19
CA ILE A 30 71.29 16.70 -65.79
C ILE A 30 70.12 17.53 -65.26
N SER A 31 69.55 18.43 -66.08
CA SER A 31 68.35 19.20 -65.73
C SER A 31 67.14 18.28 -65.51
N GLU A 32 66.89 17.34 -66.42
CA GLU A 32 65.80 16.36 -66.30
C GLU A 32 65.99 15.45 -65.07
N LYS A 33 67.23 15.02 -64.77
CA LYS A 33 67.53 14.29 -63.53
C LYS A 33 67.36 15.15 -62.27
N GLN A 34 67.65 16.44 -62.33
CA GLN A 34 67.39 17.38 -61.22
C GLN A 34 65.89 17.62 -61.01
N ASP A 35 65.09 17.68 -62.08
CA ASP A 35 63.64 17.85 -62.00
C ASP A 35 62.96 16.58 -61.47
N ILE A 36 63.41 15.39 -61.88
CA ILE A 36 62.97 14.11 -61.29
C ILE A 36 63.34 14.03 -59.81
N LEU A 37 64.57 14.42 -59.45
CA LEU A 37 65.02 14.39 -58.06
C LEU A 37 64.23 15.39 -57.20
N LYS A 38 63.97 16.60 -57.70
CA LYS A 38 63.09 17.58 -57.02
C LYS A 38 61.68 17.06 -56.84
N SER A 39 61.10 16.44 -57.87
CA SER A 39 59.77 15.85 -57.81
C SER A 39 59.69 14.74 -56.75
N ASN A 40 60.70 13.85 -56.72
CA ASN A 40 60.77 12.77 -55.74
C ASN A 40 60.92 13.32 -54.30
N ILE A 41 61.81 14.29 -54.08
CA ILE A 41 61.95 14.93 -52.76
C ILE A 41 60.64 15.63 -52.36
N HIS A 42 59.94 16.27 -53.30
CA HIS A 42 58.68 16.94 -52.99
C HIS A 42 57.58 15.94 -52.64
N TYR A 43 57.52 14.80 -53.34
CA TYR A 43 56.62 13.69 -53.04
C TYR A 43 56.90 13.10 -51.66
N ASP A 44 58.17 12.83 -51.34
CA ASP A 44 58.56 12.27 -50.03
C ASP A 44 58.23 13.22 -48.88
N ILE A 45 58.43 14.53 -49.05
CA ILE A 45 58.06 15.56 -48.05
C ILE A 45 56.53 15.60 -47.86
N LEU A 46 55.75 15.49 -48.94
CA LEU A 46 54.29 15.46 -48.86
C LEU A 46 53.80 14.18 -48.18
N ALA A 47 54.38 13.03 -48.51
CA ALA A 47 54.04 11.74 -47.89
C ALA A 47 54.34 11.73 -46.38
N LEU A 48 55.52 12.25 -45.97
CA LEU A 48 55.87 12.44 -44.55
C LEU A 48 54.89 13.38 -43.83
N GLY A 49 54.51 14.49 -44.47
CA GLY A 49 53.53 15.43 -43.93
C GLY A 49 52.14 14.81 -43.78
N GLU A 50 51.73 13.97 -44.73
CA GLU A 50 50.43 13.27 -44.71
C GLU A 50 50.40 12.16 -43.66
N GLU A 51 51.51 11.45 -43.46
CA GLU A 51 51.67 10.45 -42.41
C GLU A 51 51.61 11.09 -41.01
N GLU A 52 52.36 12.16 -40.77
CA GLU A 52 52.31 12.85 -39.47
C GLU A 52 50.97 13.55 -39.22
N LEU A 53 50.32 14.08 -40.25
CA LEU A 53 48.96 14.62 -40.12
C LEU A 53 47.96 13.53 -39.70
N LYS A 54 48.03 12.35 -40.32
CA LYS A 54 47.19 11.20 -39.94
C LYS A 54 47.45 10.76 -38.50
N LYS A 55 48.70 10.74 -38.07
CA LYS A 55 49.07 10.38 -36.70
C LYS A 55 48.52 11.39 -35.69
N PHE A 56 48.68 12.68 -35.95
CA PHE A 56 48.10 13.75 -35.13
C PHE A 56 46.56 13.67 -35.09
N GLN A 57 45.90 13.41 -36.22
CA GLN A 57 44.44 13.23 -36.26
C GLN A 57 44.01 12.04 -35.40
N THR A 58 44.71 10.91 -35.52
CA THR A 58 44.41 9.69 -34.75
C THR A 58 44.60 9.93 -33.25
N GLU A 59 45.65 10.66 -32.86
CA GLU A 59 45.92 11.01 -31.46
C GLU A 59 44.86 11.96 -30.88
N ILE A 60 44.47 13.00 -31.64
CA ILE A 60 43.39 13.91 -31.25
C ILE A 60 42.07 13.16 -31.11
N GLU A 61 41.73 12.27 -32.05
CA GLU A 61 40.52 11.46 -31.98
C GLU A 61 40.53 10.52 -30.77
N ALA A 62 41.65 9.85 -30.50
CA ALA A 62 41.80 8.96 -29.35
C ALA A 62 41.69 9.74 -28.02
N LEU A 63 42.34 10.90 -27.91
CA LEU A 63 42.27 11.77 -26.73
C LEU A 63 40.83 12.27 -26.52
N THR A 64 40.16 12.70 -27.58
CA THR A 64 38.78 13.22 -27.51
C THR A 64 37.80 12.11 -27.13
N GLN A 65 37.94 10.92 -27.72
CA GLN A 65 37.11 9.76 -27.34
C GLN A 65 37.35 9.34 -25.88
N SER A 66 38.60 9.31 -25.43
CA SER A 66 38.95 9.01 -24.03
C SER A 66 38.30 10.01 -23.07
N LYS A 67 38.43 11.31 -23.35
CA LYS A 67 37.82 12.37 -22.55
C LYS A 67 36.30 12.25 -22.49
N LEU A 68 35.64 12.08 -23.63
CA LEU A 68 34.19 11.87 -23.69
C LEU A 68 33.77 10.63 -22.89
N ARG A 69 34.48 9.50 -23.04
CA ARG A 69 34.17 8.29 -22.26
C ARG A 69 34.27 8.52 -20.76
N ASN A 70 35.29 9.26 -20.31
CA ASN A 70 35.47 9.56 -18.89
C ASN A 70 34.36 10.49 -18.37
N GLU A 71 34.01 11.55 -19.11
CA GLU A 71 32.89 12.44 -18.78
C GLU A 71 31.57 11.67 -18.72
N PHE A 72 31.31 10.78 -19.68
CA PHE A 72 30.14 9.91 -19.66
C PHE A 72 30.13 8.98 -18.44
N ALA A 73 31.27 8.37 -18.11
CA ALA A 73 31.39 7.49 -16.95
C ALA A 73 31.11 8.24 -15.64
N GLU A 74 31.63 9.46 -15.50
CA GLU A 74 31.39 10.31 -14.33
C GLU A 74 29.90 10.67 -14.19
N ILE A 75 29.26 11.09 -15.28
CA ILE A 75 27.82 11.39 -15.31
C ILE A 75 27.00 10.14 -14.94
N CYS A 76 27.34 8.98 -15.50
CA CYS A 76 26.67 7.73 -15.14
C CYS A 76 26.81 7.41 -13.64
N CYS A 77 28.01 7.56 -13.06
CA CYS A 77 28.24 7.35 -11.64
C CYS A 77 27.41 8.32 -10.76
N MET A 78 27.34 9.60 -11.14
CA MET A 78 26.52 10.59 -10.42
C MET A 78 25.03 10.25 -10.47
N LEU A 79 24.50 9.91 -11.64
CA LEU A 79 23.10 9.52 -11.80
C LEU A 79 22.77 8.24 -11.03
N GLU A 80 23.68 7.27 -10.99
CA GLU A 80 23.52 6.09 -10.14
C GLU A 80 23.51 6.44 -8.65
N ALA A 81 24.37 7.34 -8.19
CA ALA A 81 24.41 7.80 -6.81
C ALA A 81 23.11 8.53 -6.44
N GLU A 82 22.60 9.40 -7.30
CA GLU A 82 21.34 10.11 -7.13
C GLU A 82 20.16 9.13 -7.06
N LYS A 83 20.10 8.14 -7.96
CA LYS A 83 19.10 7.07 -7.92
C LYS A 83 19.16 6.30 -6.59
N ARG A 84 20.35 5.93 -6.12
CA ARG A 84 20.52 5.23 -4.83
C ARG A 84 20.13 6.11 -3.64
N PHE A 85 20.34 7.42 -3.73
CA PHE A 85 19.93 8.38 -2.71
C PHE A 85 18.41 8.51 -2.66
N ALA A 86 17.75 8.71 -3.80
CA ALA A 86 16.29 8.80 -3.89
C ALA A 86 15.60 7.51 -3.38
N ILE A 87 16.14 6.33 -3.74
CA ILE A 87 15.63 5.05 -3.21
C ILE A 87 15.75 4.98 -1.68
N ARG A 88 16.89 5.43 -1.12
CA ARG A 88 17.09 5.44 0.33
C ARG A 88 16.13 6.39 1.04
N CYS A 89 15.99 7.62 0.58
CA CYS A 89 15.05 8.58 1.16
C CYS A 89 13.60 8.05 1.12
N ASN A 90 13.18 7.45 0.00
CA ASN A 90 11.86 6.85 -0.10
C ASN A 90 11.69 5.66 0.86
N ALA A 91 12.72 4.82 1.01
CA ALA A 91 12.69 3.71 1.96
C ALA A 91 12.58 4.20 3.41
N ASP A 92 13.34 5.23 3.78
CA ASP A 92 13.32 5.83 5.12
C ASP A 92 11.95 6.49 5.41
N GLU A 93 11.36 7.19 4.44
CA GLU A 93 10.02 7.78 4.57
C GLU A 93 8.94 6.70 4.74
N ILE A 94 9.04 5.60 3.99
CA ILE A 94 8.13 4.46 4.13
C ILE A 94 8.30 3.81 5.51
N HIS A 95 9.54 3.57 5.94
CA HIS A 95 9.84 3.00 7.26
C HIS A 95 9.32 3.89 8.39
N GLY A 96 9.54 5.19 8.33
CA GLY A 96 9.02 6.15 9.32
C GLY A 96 7.49 6.10 9.42
N ARG A 97 6.79 6.08 8.28
CA ARG A 97 5.32 5.96 8.26
C ARG A 97 4.81 4.65 8.87
N TYR A 98 5.47 3.53 8.59
CA TYR A 98 5.10 2.25 9.19
C TYR A 98 5.41 2.21 10.69
N GLU A 99 6.51 2.81 11.13
CA GLU A 99 6.86 2.88 12.55
C GLU A 99 5.86 3.72 13.33
N GLU A 100 5.42 4.87 12.80
CA GLU A 100 4.35 5.68 13.39
C GLU A 100 3.03 4.91 13.46
N TYR A 101 2.65 4.24 12.37
CA TYR A 101 1.44 3.41 12.35
C TYR A 101 1.50 2.28 13.39
N PHE A 102 2.64 1.62 13.51
CA PHE A 102 2.85 0.55 14.48
C PHE A 102 2.74 1.08 15.92
N LYS A 103 3.39 2.21 16.21
CA LYS A 103 3.31 2.89 17.52
C LYS A 103 1.88 3.29 17.87
N SER A 104 1.14 3.89 16.93
CA SER A 104 -0.26 4.28 17.13
C SER A 104 -1.14 3.05 17.42
N THR A 105 -0.97 1.99 16.63
CA THR A 105 -1.76 0.75 16.79
C THR A 105 -1.44 0.06 18.12
N GLN A 106 -0.17 0.05 18.53
CA GLN A 106 0.25 -0.49 19.82
C GLN A 106 -0.39 0.26 20.99
N GLN A 107 -0.40 1.60 20.92
CA GLN A 107 -1.04 2.43 21.93
C GLN A 107 -2.55 2.21 22.00
N GLU A 108 -3.24 2.18 20.85
CA GLU A 108 -4.69 1.90 20.78
C GLU A 108 -5.02 0.53 21.40
N LEU A 109 -4.21 -0.49 21.14
CA LEU A 109 -4.39 -1.82 21.71
C LEU A 109 -4.18 -1.81 23.23
N GLU A 110 -3.17 -1.10 23.72
CA GLU A 110 -2.90 -0.96 25.15
C GLU A 110 -4.06 -0.26 25.87
N GLU A 111 -4.60 0.81 25.28
CA GLU A 111 -5.79 1.51 25.80
C GLU A 111 -7.03 0.59 25.84
N GLN A 112 -7.26 -0.20 24.79
CA GLN A 112 -8.37 -1.17 24.76
C GLN A 112 -8.21 -2.24 25.83
N LEU A 113 -7.02 -2.79 26.01
CA LEU A 113 -6.73 -3.79 27.03
C LEU A 113 -6.93 -3.24 28.44
N GLN A 114 -6.57 -1.97 28.69
CA GLN A 114 -6.81 -1.33 29.97
C GLN A 114 -8.31 -1.16 30.25
N ILE A 115 -9.10 -0.76 29.25
CA ILE A 115 -10.56 -0.63 29.36
C ILE A 115 -11.20 -2.00 29.66
N GLU A 116 -10.84 -3.03 28.89
CA GLU A 116 -11.41 -4.38 29.07
C GLU A 116 -11.01 -4.98 30.42
N SER A 117 -9.75 -4.81 30.84
CA SER A 117 -9.27 -5.21 32.16
C SER A 117 -10.04 -4.51 33.28
N ALA A 118 -10.31 -3.20 33.16
CA ALA A 118 -11.10 -2.46 34.15
C ALA A 118 -12.56 -2.96 34.23
N ASP A 119 -13.20 -3.27 33.10
CA ASP A 119 -14.57 -3.81 33.07
C ASP A 119 -14.64 -5.22 33.69
N VAL A 120 -13.70 -6.10 33.32
CA VAL A 120 -13.61 -7.45 33.91
C VAL A 120 -13.39 -7.37 35.42
N ASN A 121 -12.49 -6.50 35.88
CA ASN A 121 -12.25 -6.28 37.31
C ASN A 121 -13.49 -5.74 38.03
N ALA A 122 -14.22 -4.80 37.42
CA ALA A 122 -15.46 -4.27 37.99
C ALA A 122 -16.55 -5.34 38.09
N LYS A 123 -16.71 -6.18 37.06
CA LYS A 123 -17.63 -7.33 37.07
C LYS A 123 -17.25 -8.34 38.15
N HIS A 124 -15.96 -8.70 38.25
CA HIS A 124 -15.46 -9.62 39.25
C HIS A 124 -15.69 -9.09 40.68
N LYS A 125 -15.41 -7.80 40.93
CA LYS A 125 -15.66 -7.16 42.23
C LYS A 125 -17.14 -7.18 42.62
N LYS A 126 -18.05 -6.91 41.68
CA LYS A 126 -19.50 -7.00 41.90
C LYS A 126 -19.92 -8.44 42.26
N GLU A 127 -19.38 -9.43 41.58
CA GLU A 127 -19.71 -10.84 41.84
C GLU A 127 -19.16 -11.32 43.19
N LEU A 128 -17.91 -10.98 43.53
CA LEU A 128 -17.34 -11.22 44.86
C LEU A 128 -18.19 -10.58 45.96
N GLN A 129 -18.67 -9.35 45.75
CA GLN A 129 -19.54 -8.67 46.72
C GLN A 129 -20.87 -9.42 46.89
N LYS A 130 -21.50 -9.88 45.80
CA LYS A 130 -22.73 -10.70 45.87
C LYS A 130 -22.50 -11.99 46.63
N ILE A 131 -21.41 -12.71 46.33
CA ILE A 131 -21.05 -13.95 47.03
C ILE A 131 -20.85 -13.67 48.52
N ALA A 132 -20.09 -12.64 48.87
CA ALA A 132 -19.84 -12.27 50.27
C ALA A 132 -21.15 -11.93 51.02
N VAL A 133 -22.06 -11.17 50.41
CA VAL A 133 -23.37 -10.84 51.01
C VAL A 133 -24.22 -12.09 51.17
N LYS A 134 -24.28 -12.95 50.14
CA LYS A 134 -25.03 -14.22 50.18
C LYS A 134 -24.52 -15.12 51.30
N THR A 135 -23.21 -15.34 51.39
CA THR A 135 -22.59 -16.14 52.45
C THR A 135 -22.91 -15.60 53.84
N ARG A 136 -22.93 -14.27 54.03
CA ARG A 136 -23.32 -13.65 55.31
C ARG A 136 -24.80 -13.92 55.65
N ILE A 137 -25.69 -13.79 54.67
CA ILE A 137 -27.13 -14.08 54.85
C ILE A 137 -27.31 -15.56 55.21
N ASP A 138 -26.69 -16.47 54.46
CA ASP A 138 -26.80 -17.92 54.67
C ASP A 138 -26.26 -18.32 56.05
N THR A 139 -25.11 -17.75 56.46
CA THR A 139 -24.53 -17.97 57.79
C THR A 139 -25.44 -17.45 58.90
N THR A 140 -25.99 -16.24 58.74
CA THR A 140 -26.91 -15.65 59.73
C THR A 140 -28.19 -16.49 59.84
N HIS A 141 -28.71 -16.95 58.70
CA HIS A 141 -29.89 -17.80 58.66
C HIS A 141 -29.64 -19.14 59.37
N ASP A 142 -28.49 -19.76 59.16
CA ASP A 142 -28.12 -21.02 59.84
C ASP A 142 -27.98 -20.83 61.36
N VAL A 143 -27.33 -19.76 61.80
CA VAL A 143 -27.24 -19.41 63.23
C VAL A 143 -28.63 -19.19 63.84
N LEU A 144 -29.50 -18.42 63.18
CA LEU A 144 -30.87 -18.20 63.64
C LEU A 144 -31.69 -19.49 63.68
N LYS A 145 -31.49 -20.38 62.70
CA LYS A 145 -32.14 -21.71 62.67
C LYS A 145 -31.74 -22.56 63.87
N LYS A 146 -30.46 -22.51 64.28
CA LYS A 146 -29.94 -23.20 65.47
C LYS A 146 -30.39 -22.56 66.79
N LEU A 147 -30.50 -21.23 66.85
CA LEU A 147 -30.96 -20.51 68.04
C LEU A 147 -32.46 -20.64 68.30
N ARG A 148 -33.28 -20.73 67.24
CA ARG A 148 -34.75 -20.82 67.34
C ARG A 148 -35.25 -21.89 68.33
N PRO A 149 -34.79 -23.16 68.30
CA PRO A 149 -35.23 -24.17 69.27
C PRO A 149 -34.76 -23.87 70.70
N GLN A 150 -33.59 -23.24 70.89
CA GLN A 150 -33.10 -22.86 72.23
C GLN A 150 -33.97 -21.75 72.81
N ILE A 151 -34.29 -20.72 72.02
CA ILE A 151 -35.21 -19.65 72.40
C ILE A 151 -36.59 -20.23 72.73
N TYR A 152 -37.09 -21.15 71.89
CA TYR A 152 -38.37 -21.82 72.15
C TYR A 152 -38.36 -22.59 73.48
N TYR A 153 -37.27 -23.32 73.77
CA TYR A 153 -37.12 -24.04 75.03
C TYR A 153 -37.12 -23.10 76.23
N ILE A 154 -36.35 -22.00 76.18
CA ILE A 154 -36.31 -20.99 77.25
C ILE A 154 -37.68 -20.34 77.45
N ILE A 155 -38.36 -19.95 76.36
CA ILE A 155 -39.71 -19.37 76.44
C ILE A 155 -40.68 -20.37 77.05
N LYS A 156 -40.61 -21.64 76.63
CA LYS A 156 -41.48 -22.70 77.16
C LYS A 156 -41.22 -22.95 78.64
N SER A 157 -39.96 -23.07 79.07
CA SER A 157 -39.65 -23.28 80.49
C SER A 157 -40.12 -22.12 81.36
N LEU A 158 -39.91 -20.88 80.90
CA LEU A 158 -40.42 -19.69 81.60
C LEU A 158 -41.95 -19.67 81.67
N TYR A 159 -42.63 -20.13 80.61
CA TYR A 159 -44.09 -20.24 80.60
C TYR A 159 -44.59 -21.32 81.54
N ASP A 160 -43.96 -22.49 81.54
CA ASP A 160 -44.27 -23.61 82.43
C ASP A 160 -44.04 -23.21 83.90
N ASP A 161 -42.94 -22.51 84.22
CA ASP A 161 -42.65 -21.97 85.55
C ASP A 161 -43.70 -20.93 85.99
N LEU A 162 -44.09 -20.05 85.07
CA LEU A 162 -45.12 -19.04 85.31
C LEU A 162 -46.48 -19.69 85.53
N GLU A 163 -46.85 -20.69 84.74
CA GLU A 163 -48.09 -21.45 84.85
C GLU A 163 -48.12 -22.23 86.19
N LEU A 164 -47.01 -22.86 86.59
CA LEU A 164 -46.86 -23.50 87.90
C LEU A 164 -47.02 -22.48 89.04
N SER A 165 -46.38 -21.31 88.94
CA SER A 165 -46.52 -20.24 89.94
C SER A 165 -47.97 -19.73 90.02
N TYR A 166 -48.63 -19.53 88.89
CA TYR A 166 -50.06 -19.16 88.85
C TYR A 166 -50.95 -20.27 89.40
N HIS A 167 -50.67 -21.53 89.10
CA HIS A 167 -51.40 -22.66 89.69
C HIS A 167 -51.23 -22.69 91.20
N ALA A 168 -50.01 -22.58 91.71
CA ALA A 168 -49.75 -22.52 93.15
C ALA A 168 -50.45 -21.33 93.80
N GLN A 169 -50.41 -20.15 93.16
CA GLN A 169 -51.13 -18.97 93.64
C GLN A 169 -52.65 -19.17 93.59
N ARG A 170 -53.18 -19.80 92.54
CA ARG A 170 -54.60 -20.10 92.38
C ARG A 170 -55.06 -21.10 93.44
N GLU A 171 -54.31 -22.17 93.67
CA GLU A 171 -54.61 -23.15 94.72
C GLU A 171 -54.50 -22.51 96.11
N LYS A 172 -53.54 -21.60 96.32
CA LYS A 172 -53.49 -20.78 97.55
C LYS A 172 -54.72 -19.89 97.68
N ILE A 173 -55.12 -19.17 96.64
CA ILE A 173 -56.33 -18.33 96.64
C ILE A 173 -57.58 -19.18 96.82
N ILE A 174 -57.67 -20.37 96.21
CA ILE A 174 -58.79 -21.31 96.37
C ILE A 174 -58.79 -21.85 97.80
N ALA A 175 -57.64 -22.18 98.37
CA ALA A 175 -57.53 -22.62 99.76
C ALA A 175 -57.93 -21.50 100.73
N ASP A 176 -57.44 -20.27 100.51
CA ASP A 176 -57.80 -19.08 101.27
C ASP A 176 -59.29 -18.74 101.09
N PHE A 177 -59.81 -18.83 99.87
CA PHE A 177 -61.22 -18.62 99.54
C PHE A 177 -62.09 -19.71 100.14
N ASN A 178 -61.72 -20.98 100.09
CA ASN A 178 -62.44 -22.08 100.72
C ASN A 178 -62.39 -21.97 102.25
N LYS A 179 -61.28 -21.46 102.81
CA LYS A 179 -61.17 -21.12 104.23
C LYS A 179 -62.13 -19.98 104.57
N ILE A 180 -62.14 -18.91 103.78
CA ILE A 180 -63.11 -17.80 103.92
C ILE A 180 -64.54 -18.31 103.77
N MET A 181 -64.87 -19.08 102.74
CA MET A 181 -66.19 -19.68 102.49
C MET A 181 -66.63 -20.67 103.57
N ARG A 182 -65.69 -21.38 104.22
CA ARG A 182 -65.97 -22.21 105.41
C ARG A 182 -66.26 -21.36 106.65
N TYR A 183 -65.65 -20.18 106.77
CA TYR A 183 -65.92 -19.20 107.85
C TYR A 183 -67.11 -18.28 107.56
N SER A 184 -67.48 -18.09 106.30
CA SER A 184 -68.59 -17.28 105.85
C SER A 184 -69.48 -18.14 104.95
N ASN A 185 -70.42 -18.86 105.55
CA ASN A 185 -71.69 -19.08 104.87
C ASN A 185 -72.21 -17.69 104.49
N ILE A 186 -72.05 -17.26 103.22
CA ILE A 186 -72.89 -16.29 102.48
C ILE A 186 -72.18 -15.80 101.19
N CYS A 187 -73.00 -15.71 100.12
CA CYS A 187 -72.91 -14.84 98.93
C CYS A 187 -72.24 -15.31 97.62
N PHE A 188 -73.09 -15.89 96.77
CA PHE A 188 -73.03 -16.14 95.32
C PHE A 188 -72.70 -14.93 94.40
N ALA A 189 -72.32 -13.77 94.95
CA ALA A 189 -72.22 -12.51 94.19
C ALA A 189 -70.87 -12.29 93.48
N SER A 190 -69.79 -12.93 93.95
CA SER A 190 -68.42 -12.72 93.43
C SER A 190 -68.08 -13.54 92.17
N PHE A 191 -68.79 -14.64 91.91
CA PHE A 191 -68.53 -15.50 90.74
C PHE A 191 -68.95 -14.85 89.40
N LYS A 192 -70.00 -14.01 89.42
CA LYS A 192 -70.50 -13.28 88.25
C LYS A 192 -69.50 -12.23 87.74
N LYS A 193 -68.66 -11.66 88.62
CA LYS A 193 -67.62 -10.68 88.25
C LYS A 193 -66.45 -11.33 87.50
N PHE A 194 -66.01 -12.51 87.92
CA PHE A 194 -64.89 -13.21 87.26
C PHE A 194 -65.24 -13.72 85.86
N SER A 195 -66.45 -14.28 85.67
CA SER A 195 -66.93 -14.68 84.35
C SER A 195 -67.00 -13.50 83.37
N CYS A 196 -67.34 -12.30 83.84
CA CYS A 196 -67.40 -11.09 83.02
C CYS A 196 -66.01 -10.62 82.54
N ILE A 197 -64.98 -10.76 83.37
CA ILE A 197 -63.61 -10.35 83.03
C ILE A 197 -63.03 -11.26 81.94
N ILE A 198 -63.23 -12.58 82.04
CA ILE A 198 -62.71 -13.55 81.06
C ILE A 198 -63.36 -13.35 79.68
N ILE A 199 -64.66 -13.09 79.63
CA ILE A 199 -65.38 -12.81 78.37
C ILE A 199 -64.88 -11.50 77.74
N LYS A 200 -64.61 -10.47 78.55
CA LYS A 200 -64.11 -9.17 78.08
C LYS A 200 -62.70 -9.29 77.49
N CYS A 201 -61.82 -10.09 78.09
CA CYS A 201 -60.47 -10.34 77.57
C CYS A 201 -60.47 -11.09 76.23
N LYS A 202 -61.36 -12.08 76.04
CA LYS A 202 -61.49 -12.78 74.74
C LYS A 202 -62.00 -11.87 73.62
N LEU A 203 -62.97 -10.99 73.93
CA LEU A 203 -63.48 -10.01 72.97
C LEU A 203 -62.41 -9.00 72.53
N LEU A 204 -61.57 -8.54 73.45
CA LEU A 204 -60.45 -7.62 73.14
C LEU A 204 -59.38 -8.24 72.22
N ASN A 205 -59.11 -9.55 72.35
CA ASN A 205 -58.13 -10.22 71.49
C ASN A 205 -58.67 -10.44 70.06
N LEU A 206 -59.96 -10.77 69.93
CA LEU A 206 -60.63 -10.90 68.64
C LEU A 206 -60.69 -9.58 67.87
N THR A 207 -60.96 -8.46 68.56
CA THR A 207 -60.96 -7.13 67.91
C THR A 207 -59.56 -6.72 67.47
N PHE A 208 -58.52 -7.02 68.26
CA PHE A 208 -57.13 -6.77 67.88
C PHE A 208 -56.73 -7.54 66.60
N LEU A 209 -56.98 -8.86 66.55
CA LEU A 209 -56.66 -9.70 65.39
C LEU A 209 -57.42 -9.27 64.12
N TYR A 210 -58.69 -8.90 64.25
CA TYR A 210 -59.48 -8.37 63.13
C TYR A 210 -58.88 -7.08 62.58
N THR A 211 -58.46 -6.17 63.48
CA THR A 211 -57.86 -4.89 63.09
C THR A 211 -56.51 -5.09 62.39
N GLN A 212 -55.69 -6.05 62.85
CA GLN A 212 -54.40 -6.38 62.24
C GLN A 212 -54.55 -6.96 60.83
N ARG A 213 -55.48 -7.91 60.61
CA ARG A 213 -55.75 -8.47 59.28
C ARG A 213 -56.27 -7.42 58.29
N LYS A 214 -57.11 -6.50 58.75
CA LYS A 214 -57.61 -5.38 57.93
C LYS A 214 -56.47 -4.45 57.48
N GLN A 215 -55.49 -4.21 58.35
CA GLN A 215 -54.31 -3.40 57.99
C GLN A 215 -53.39 -4.13 57.01
N GLN A 216 -53.13 -5.42 57.21
CA GLN A 216 -52.34 -6.24 56.28
C GLN A 216 -52.95 -6.24 54.87
N HIS A 217 -54.26 -6.46 54.77
CA HIS A 217 -54.94 -6.45 53.47
C HIS A 217 -54.84 -5.09 52.75
N LYS A 218 -54.88 -3.98 53.51
CA LYS A 218 -54.70 -2.64 52.95
C LYS A 218 -53.27 -2.40 52.46
N LEU A 219 -52.26 -2.95 53.14
CA LEU A 219 -50.86 -2.89 52.71
C LEU A 219 -50.63 -3.73 51.46
N ASP A 220 -51.17 -4.96 51.40
CA ASP A 220 -51.03 -5.84 50.24
C ASP A 220 -51.63 -5.22 48.97
N MET A 221 -52.80 -4.56 49.08
CA MET A 221 -53.37 -3.83 47.94
C MET A 221 -52.47 -2.68 47.47
N ARG A 222 -51.85 -1.93 48.41
CA ARG A 222 -50.92 -0.85 48.05
C ARG A 222 -49.64 -1.38 47.41
N ILE A 223 -49.11 -2.51 47.88
CA ILE A 223 -47.93 -3.15 47.28
C ILE A 223 -48.24 -3.55 45.84
N LYS A 224 -49.36 -4.24 45.60
CA LYS A 224 -49.77 -4.62 44.23
C LYS A 224 -49.95 -3.43 43.30
N ASP A 225 -50.51 -2.33 43.79
CA ASP A 225 -50.66 -1.10 43.02
C ASP A 225 -49.31 -0.47 42.66
N ILE A 226 -48.35 -0.46 43.59
CA ILE A 226 -46.99 0.04 43.36
C ILE A 226 -46.25 -0.86 42.36
N GLU A 227 -46.33 -2.18 42.51
CA GLU A 227 -45.73 -3.15 41.59
C GLU A 227 -46.26 -2.97 40.17
N LYS A 228 -47.58 -2.82 40.01
CA LYS A 228 -48.20 -2.58 38.70
C LYS A 228 -47.70 -1.29 38.07
N LYS A 229 -47.63 -0.18 38.83
CA LYS A 229 -47.10 1.10 38.35
C LYS A 229 -45.62 0.99 37.95
N LYS A 230 -44.80 0.33 38.76
CA LYS A 230 -43.37 0.16 38.49
C LYS A 230 -43.11 -0.73 37.29
N MET A 231 -43.91 -1.77 37.09
CA MET A 231 -43.83 -2.63 35.91
C MET A 231 -44.17 -1.84 34.63
N GLN A 232 -45.20 -0.99 34.67
CA GLN A 232 -45.53 -0.12 33.54
C GLN A 232 -44.42 0.90 33.23
N GLU A 233 -43.86 1.54 34.25
CA GLU A 233 -42.73 2.48 34.10
C GLU A 233 -41.51 1.80 33.46
N LEU A 234 -41.18 0.58 33.91
CA LEU A 234 -40.08 -0.21 33.35
C LEU A 234 -40.34 -0.60 31.89
N HIS A 235 -41.58 -0.95 31.53
CA HIS A 235 -41.95 -1.21 30.14
C HIS A 235 -41.77 0.02 29.24
N ILE A 236 -42.14 1.21 29.72
CA ILE A 236 -41.94 2.47 28.98
C ILE A 236 -40.45 2.74 28.78
N GLN A 237 -39.66 2.67 29.86
CA GLN A 237 -38.20 2.88 29.79
C GLN A 237 -37.52 1.88 28.85
N HIS A 238 -37.91 0.60 28.91
CA HIS A 238 -37.39 -0.41 28.01
C HIS A 238 -37.73 -0.11 26.54
N TYR A 239 -38.94 0.38 26.26
CA TYR A 239 -39.34 0.77 24.92
C TYR A 239 -38.58 2.01 24.42
N GLU A 240 -38.39 3.02 25.26
CA GLU A 240 -37.58 4.21 24.95
C GLU A 240 -36.12 3.85 24.61
N LEU A 241 -35.48 3.03 25.45
CA LEU A 241 -34.12 2.54 25.19
C LEU A 241 -34.03 1.72 23.91
N LYS A 242 -35.04 0.90 23.62
CA LYS A 242 -35.10 0.13 22.36
C LYS A 242 -35.19 1.05 21.15
N ILE A 243 -36.03 2.09 21.20
CA ILE A 243 -36.12 3.10 20.15
C ILE A 243 -34.78 3.83 19.99
N GLN A 244 -34.17 4.25 21.10
CA GLN A 244 -32.88 4.95 21.07
C GLN A 244 -31.77 4.08 20.47
N ASN A 245 -31.72 2.80 20.81
CA ASN A 245 -30.77 1.86 20.21
C ASN A 245 -31.00 1.69 18.70
N VAL A 246 -32.26 1.59 18.25
CA VAL A 246 -32.59 1.53 16.82
C VAL A 246 -32.16 2.82 16.11
N MET A 247 -32.40 3.99 16.69
CA MET A 247 -31.96 5.27 16.13
C MET A 247 -30.43 5.36 16.03
N ASN A 248 -29.71 4.91 17.06
CA ASN A 248 -28.25 4.88 17.06
C ASN A 248 -27.69 3.96 15.96
N ILE A 249 -28.29 2.78 15.77
CA ILE A 249 -27.91 1.85 14.69
C ILE A 249 -28.16 2.49 13.32
N ILE A 250 -29.31 3.12 13.11
CA ILE A 250 -29.63 3.82 11.87
C ILE A 250 -28.64 4.95 11.61
N TYR A 251 -28.30 5.73 12.64
CA TYR A 251 -27.33 6.83 12.54
C TYR A 251 -25.96 6.32 12.09
N VAL A 252 -25.43 5.28 12.75
CA VAL A 252 -24.14 4.66 12.38
C VAL A 252 -24.17 4.15 10.94
N LEU A 253 -25.24 3.45 10.54
CA LEU A 253 -25.40 2.95 9.18
C LEU A 253 -25.40 4.09 8.13
N CYS A 254 -26.09 5.20 8.42
CA CYS A 254 -26.09 6.38 7.56
C CYS A 254 -24.70 7.00 7.44
N MET A 255 -23.97 7.13 8.54
CA MET A 255 -22.61 7.69 8.54
C MET A 255 -21.63 6.81 7.76
N GLU A 256 -21.70 5.49 7.93
CA GLU A 256 -20.88 4.55 7.16
C GLU A 256 -21.21 4.57 5.67
N ARG A 257 -22.49 4.69 5.31
CA ARG A 257 -22.90 4.85 3.91
C ARG A 257 -22.36 6.14 3.29
N LEU A 258 -22.37 7.26 4.02
CA LEU A 258 -21.80 8.52 3.57
C LEU A 258 -20.27 8.41 3.39
N ARG A 259 -19.57 7.80 4.35
CA ARG A 259 -18.13 7.55 4.28
C ARG A 259 -17.78 6.70 3.06
N SER A 260 -18.49 5.61 2.84
CA SER A 260 -18.30 4.73 1.68
C SER A 260 -18.53 5.46 0.37
N SER A 261 -19.60 6.28 0.29
CA SER A 261 -19.88 7.11 -0.88
C SER A 261 -18.76 8.11 -1.18
N PHE A 262 -18.19 8.74 -0.14
CA PHE A 262 -17.08 9.68 -0.29
C PHE A 262 -15.81 8.97 -0.81
N GLN A 263 -15.47 7.82 -0.24
CA GLN A 263 -14.35 7.00 -0.69
C GLN A 263 -14.53 6.55 -2.15
N MET A 264 -15.74 6.11 -2.52
CA MET A 264 -16.05 5.71 -3.90
C MET A 264 -15.90 6.88 -4.87
N HIS A 265 -16.33 8.09 -4.49
CA HIS A 265 -16.17 9.28 -5.33
C HIS A 265 -14.69 9.66 -5.51
N ALA A 266 -13.87 9.56 -4.46
CA ALA A 266 -12.44 9.80 -4.55
C ALA A 266 -11.74 8.80 -5.49
N VAL A 267 -12.09 7.52 -5.41
CA VAL A 267 -11.57 6.48 -6.32
C VAL A 267 -12.01 6.75 -7.76
N HIS A 268 -13.29 7.09 -7.98
CA HIS A 268 -13.80 7.42 -9.32
C HIS A 268 -13.02 8.60 -9.93
N LYS A 269 -12.83 9.69 -9.17
CA LYS A 269 -12.08 10.85 -9.61
C LYS A 269 -10.63 10.50 -9.97
N HIS A 270 -9.97 9.69 -9.15
CA HIS A 270 -8.61 9.23 -9.45
C HIS A 270 -8.54 8.38 -10.72
N CYS A 271 -9.52 7.49 -10.93
CA CYS A 271 -9.64 6.71 -12.17
C CYS A 271 -9.86 7.61 -13.39
N GLU A 272 -10.71 8.62 -13.27
CA GLU A 272 -10.99 9.58 -14.35
C GLU A 272 -9.74 10.39 -14.75
N GLU A 273 -8.97 10.86 -13.77
CA GLU A 273 -7.68 11.54 -13.99
C GLU A 273 -6.65 10.61 -14.65
N LYS A 274 -6.59 9.33 -14.24
CA LYS A 274 -5.74 8.32 -14.89
C LYS A 274 -6.16 8.04 -16.33
N VAL A 275 -7.45 7.91 -16.60
CA VAL A 275 -7.98 7.71 -17.96
C VAL A 275 -7.62 8.91 -18.84
N LYS A 276 -7.76 10.13 -18.33
CA LYS A 276 -7.38 11.35 -19.05
C LYS A 276 -5.88 11.39 -19.39
N SER A 277 -5.01 11.09 -18.43
CA SER A 277 -3.56 11.07 -18.68
C SER A 277 -3.14 9.98 -19.68
N LEU A 278 -3.81 8.83 -19.68
CA LEU A 278 -3.61 7.79 -20.69
C LEU A 278 -4.03 8.25 -22.10
N TYR A 279 -5.17 8.95 -22.23
CA TYR A 279 -5.57 9.52 -23.52
C TYR A 279 -4.56 10.55 -24.04
N GLU A 280 -4.02 11.41 -23.16
CA GLU A 280 -2.96 12.36 -23.53
C GLU A 280 -1.68 11.65 -23.98
N LEU A 281 -1.32 10.54 -23.34
CA LEU A 281 -0.18 9.72 -23.74
C LEU A 281 -0.39 9.06 -25.10
N ILE A 282 -1.58 8.50 -25.35
CA ILE A 282 -1.94 7.90 -26.65
C ILE A 282 -1.84 8.95 -27.76
N ALA A 283 -2.38 10.16 -27.54
CA ALA A 283 -2.28 11.24 -28.52
C ALA A 283 -0.82 11.61 -28.86
N LYS A 284 0.06 11.70 -27.85
CA LYS A 284 1.51 11.94 -28.06
C LYS A 284 2.18 10.81 -28.85
N GLN A 285 1.79 9.56 -28.59
CA GLN A 285 2.30 8.41 -29.33
C GLN A 285 1.84 8.43 -30.79
N ASP A 286 0.58 8.77 -31.06
CA ASP A 286 0.05 8.90 -32.42
C ASP A 286 0.78 9.98 -33.22
N ASP A 287 1.07 11.14 -32.62
CA ASP A 287 1.86 12.19 -33.26
C ASP A 287 3.29 11.75 -33.58
N THR A 288 3.89 10.96 -32.67
CA THR A 288 5.21 10.36 -32.87
C THR A 288 5.18 9.36 -34.03
N ILE A 289 4.20 8.46 -34.07
CA ILE A 289 3.99 7.48 -35.15
C ILE A 289 3.77 8.21 -36.48
N LYS A 290 2.95 9.27 -36.51
CA LYS A 290 2.71 10.08 -37.70
C LYS A 290 3.99 10.72 -38.22
N THR A 291 4.84 11.22 -37.32
CA THR A 291 6.14 11.80 -37.67
C THR A 291 7.11 10.74 -38.20
N MET A 292 7.18 9.57 -37.56
CA MET A 292 7.98 8.44 -38.03
C MET A 292 7.53 7.97 -39.41
N LYS A 293 6.21 7.84 -39.64
CA LYS A 293 5.63 7.45 -40.93
C LYS A 293 6.02 8.42 -42.04
N LYS A 294 5.97 9.74 -41.79
CA LYS A 294 6.45 10.77 -42.75
C LYS A 294 7.95 10.67 -43.04
N ARG A 295 8.77 10.32 -42.04
CA ARG A 295 10.22 10.10 -42.26
C ARG A 295 10.46 8.86 -43.13
N ILE A 296 9.78 7.76 -42.83
CA ILE A 296 9.87 6.51 -43.59
C ILE A 296 9.51 6.74 -45.06
N THR A 297 8.39 7.41 -45.36
CA THR A 297 8.00 7.74 -46.75
C THR A 297 9.06 8.59 -47.44
N LYS A 298 9.57 9.64 -46.77
CA LYS A 298 10.65 10.48 -47.31
C LYS A 298 11.93 9.69 -47.64
N TYR A 299 12.33 8.75 -46.78
CA TYR A 299 13.48 7.89 -47.06
C TYR A 299 13.21 6.91 -48.20
N HIS A 300 11.99 6.37 -48.28
CA HIS A 300 11.57 5.49 -49.36
C HIS A 300 11.64 6.19 -50.71
N ASP A 301 11.08 7.41 -50.83
CA ASP A 301 11.11 8.21 -52.05
C ASP A 301 12.56 8.53 -52.50
N LYS A 302 13.43 8.90 -51.54
CA LYS A 302 14.86 9.11 -51.81
C LYS A 302 15.56 7.85 -52.29
N ASN A 303 15.22 6.69 -51.73
CA ASN A 303 15.80 5.42 -52.11
C ASN A 303 15.37 5.00 -53.52
N ILE A 304 14.11 5.25 -53.89
CA ILE A 304 13.61 5.06 -55.26
C ILE A 304 14.41 5.94 -56.24
N MET A 305 14.58 7.23 -55.95
CA MET A 305 15.40 8.12 -56.78
C MET A 305 16.86 7.66 -56.91
N LEU A 306 17.46 7.16 -55.83
CA LEU A 306 18.82 6.63 -55.85
C LEU A 306 18.91 5.37 -56.72
N GLN A 307 17.92 4.46 -56.62
CA GLN A 307 17.84 3.29 -57.49
C GLN A 307 17.74 3.69 -58.97
N GLU A 308 16.91 4.68 -59.32
CA GLU A 308 16.80 5.18 -60.69
C GLU A 308 18.13 5.73 -61.21
N LYS A 309 18.87 6.51 -60.39
CA LYS A 309 20.20 7.01 -60.74
C LYS A 309 21.22 5.90 -60.94
N ILE A 310 21.22 4.89 -60.05
CA ILE A 310 22.09 3.71 -60.20
C ILE A 310 21.78 3.00 -61.51
N ILE A 311 20.50 2.75 -61.82
CA ILE A 311 20.09 2.12 -63.08
C ILE A 311 20.56 2.93 -64.30
N ALA A 312 20.47 4.27 -64.26
CA ALA A 312 20.95 5.13 -65.34
C ALA A 312 22.47 5.04 -65.52
N ILE A 313 23.24 5.11 -64.43
CA ILE A 313 24.69 4.95 -64.45
C ILE A 313 25.07 3.57 -64.98
N THR A 314 24.43 2.50 -64.49
CA THR A 314 24.68 1.14 -64.98
C THR A 314 24.42 1.02 -66.48
N LYS A 315 23.39 1.68 -67.03
CA LYS A 315 23.15 1.72 -68.48
C LYS A 315 24.25 2.45 -69.25
N GLU A 316 24.76 3.58 -68.75
CA GLU A 316 25.87 4.29 -69.40
C GLU A 316 27.17 3.49 -69.35
N TYR A 317 27.49 2.86 -68.21
CA TYR A 317 28.62 1.94 -68.10
C TYR A 317 28.47 0.76 -69.05
N GLN A 318 27.27 0.19 -69.19
CA GLN A 318 27.02 -0.88 -70.15
C GLN A 318 27.27 -0.44 -71.60
N LYS A 319 26.89 0.80 -71.97
CA LYS A 319 27.23 1.35 -73.29
C LYS A 319 28.74 1.49 -73.50
N PHE A 320 29.45 1.98 -72.49
CA PHE A 320 30.91 2.11 -72.55
C PHE A 320 31.59 0.75 -72.69
N ILE A 321 31.16 -0.24 -71.91
CA ILE A 321 31.60 -1.63 -72.00
C ILE A 321 31.37 -2.14 -73.43
N ASN A 322 30.14 -2.05 -73.95
CA ASN A 322 29.83 -2.51 -75.31
C ASN A 322 30.68 -1.79 -76.37
N PHE A 323 30.87 -0.48 -76.26
CA PHE A 323 31.73 0.28 -77.17
C PHE A 323 33.20 -0.16 -77.13
N ALA A 324 33.76 -0.38 -75.93
CA ALA A 324 35.14 -0.83 -75.77
C ALA A 324 35.36 -2.23 -76.35
N PHE A 325 34.35 -3.11 -76.23
CA PHE A 325 34.39 -4.45 -76.81
C PHE A 325 34.14 -4.46 -78.34
N ASP A 326 33.27 -3.58 -78.87
CA ASP A 326 33.02 -3.46 -80.31
C ASP A 326 34.18 -2.77 -81.07
N ALA A 327 34.97 -1.92 -80.41
CA ALA A 327 36.10 -1.21 -81.01
C ALA A 327 37.40 -2.03 -81.10
N MET A 328 37.46 -3.23 -80.51
CA MET A 328 38.64 -4.11 -80.48
C MET A 328 38.25 -5.55 -80.88
N PRO A 329 38.22 -5.88 -82.19
CA PRO A 329 37.70 -7.15 -82.69
C PRO A 329 38.49 -8.40 -82.25
N GLU A 330 39.70 -8.26 -81.71
CA GLU A 330 40.63 -9.38 -81.54
C GLU A 330 40.84 -9.88 -80.10
N HIS A 331 40.14 -9.33 -79.09
CA HIS A 331 40.40 -9.67 -77.67
C HIS A 331 39.16 -10.07 -76.84
N ALA A 332 38.01 -10.33 -77.46
CA ALA A 332 36.75 -10.61 -76.76
C ALA A 332 36.65 -12.01 -76.09
N ASP A 333 37.63 -12.89 -76.27
CA ASP A 333 37.58 -14.29 -75.77
C ASP A 333 37.85 -14.44 -74.27
N PHE A 334 38.17 -13.36 -73.56
CA PHE A 334 38.32 -13.36 -72.11
C PHE A 334 37.37 -12.32 -71.51
N LEU A 335 36.14 -12.72 -71.15
CA LEU A 335 35.69 -12.70 -69.74
C LEU A 335 34.18 -12.98 -69.56
N LEU A 336 33.97 -13.86 -68.57
CA LEU A 336 32.84 -14.12 -67.66
C LEU A 336 31.38 -13.92 -68.13
N PRO A 337 30.54 -14.98 -68.06
CA PRO A 337 29.11 -14.91 -68.33
C PRO A 337 28.38 -13.92 -67.40
N LEU A 338 27.63 -13.00 -68.00
CA LEU A 338 26.77 -12.00 -67.36
C LEU A 338 25.56 -12.58 -66.59
N ASP A 339 25.39 -13.90 -66.57
CA ASP A 339 24.27 -14.59 -65.92
C ASP A 339 24.31 -14.57 -64.37
N LEU A 340 25.40 -14.07 -63.77
CA LEU A 340 25.56 -14.03 -62.30
C LEU A 340 24.79 -12.89 -61.59
N PHE A 341 24.20 -11.93 -62.32
CA PHE A 341 23.40 -10.86 -61.71
C PHE A 341 21.88 -11.11 -61.76
N SER A 342 21.42 -12.24 -62.31
CA SER A 342 20.01 -12.64 -62.23
C SER A 342 19.70 -13.38 -60.92
N ILE A 343 19.93 -12.71 -59.78
CA ILE A 343 19.35 -13.18 -58.50
C ILE A 343 17.90 -12.71 -58.46
N ASN A 344 17.07 -13.65 -58.91
CA ASN A 344 15.63 -13.77 -58.69
C ASN A 344 15.07 -12.90 -57.56
N LYS A 345 14.28 -11.89 -57.96
CA LYS A 345 13.10 -11.47 -57.21
C LYS A 345 12.16 -12.67 -57.12
N LYS A 346 12.24 -13.46 -56.05
CA LYS A 346 11.11 -14.27 -55.61
C LYS A 346 10.55 -13.69 -54.33
N ASP A 347 9.33 -13.19 -54.48
CA ASP A 347 8.37 -12.92 -53.43
C ASP A 347 8.35 -14.03 -52.37
N SER A 348 8.37 -13.61 -51.10
CA SER A 348 7.75 -14.39 -50.03
C SER A 348 6.91 -13.47 -49.15
N LYS A 349 5.60 -13.53 -49.39
CA LYS A 349 4.54 -13.17 -48.44
C LYS A 349 4.55 -14.13 -47.23
N ARG A 350 4.10 -13.61 -46.07
CA ARG A 350 3.72 -14.27 -44.78
C ARG A 350 4.91 -14.69 -43.90
N GLU A 351 4.90 -14.55 -42.57
CA GLU A 351 3.87 -14.72 -41.53
C GLU A 351 3.89 -13.54 -40.51
N LYS A 352 2.77 -13.02 -40.00
CA LYS A 352 2.01 -13.51 -38.82
C LYS A 352 2.89 -13.97 -37.64
N ARG A 353 3.20 -13.05 -36.72
CA ARG A 353 2.74 -13.09 -35.32
C ARG A 353 2.98 -11.75 -34.65
#